data_AF-A0A3C0VVD6-F1
#
_entry.id   AF-A0A3C0VVD6-F1
#
_cell.length_a   1.000
_cell.length_b   1.000
_cell.length_c   1.000
_cell.angle_alpha   90.00
_cell.angle_beta   90.00
_cell.angle_gamma   90.00
#
_symmetry.space_group_name_H-M   'P 1'
#
loop_
_entity.id
_entity.type
_entity.pdbx_description
1 polymer ?
#
loop_
_entity_poly.entity_id
_entity_poly.type
_entity_poly.pdbx_seq_one_letter_code
_entity_poly.pdbx_strand_id
1 'polypeptide(L)'
;MSCADCHRNGVDHMIGRGDIEPSGNPHGSADYLKNFDPKKHASYSCQGCHLGNPNAENQADKMGGHLGAPIPEHKGIPAVHFEKLSCTACHSGRLPEENTARVRTARMHKLGLHGRHAMNKQLPHVVTPVFAKMANGKIGPHNMIWPSFWGTRYQPSFWGTKTGDAVTPLPFELEDMVVDHLSEKADREDTESDPTKLSDERITAVLKLIATGGGDQEEVENEPPGDAEPEAKKEAEPMPEPVFVSGGKLYSLRGDALISTAHEAADTTIKPLAPALVREIAGDELGVENENPERVNDWIALTEDQILNVLKLFNDYDWELQSWQPKPEPVYVAGGKLYSINNKVLVKDDHEAAEPYKWPIAHDVRPASQSLGSNGRCADCHDDTSPFIFGKVEVDTPINPGEKQTKSMTEFGELDPGYYQSFAFTFLFRPWLKGLVIVACAIGGLVLLLFALKAMDRLVTAAGRKK
;
A
#
# COMPACT_ATOMS: atom_id res chain seq x y z
N MET A 1 -5.76 6.67 31.71
CA MET A 1 -6.31 6.27 30.40
C MET A 1 -6.20 4.77 30.25
N SER A 2 -7.26 4.13 29.80
CA SER A 2 -7.34 2.72 29.42
C SER A 2 -7.17 2.55 27.91
N CYS A 3 -6.91 1.33 27.42
CA CYS A 3 -6.80 1.06 25.98
C CYS A 3 -8.09 1.45 25.23
N ALA A 4 -9.25 1.23 25.85
CA ALA A 4 -10.56 1.48 25.25
C ALA A 4 -10.91 2.97 25.17
N ASP A 5 -10.17 3.84 25.87
CA ASP A 5 -10.36 5.30 25.81
C ASP A 5 -9.96 5.87 24.43
N CYS A 6 -9.04 5.20 23.72
CA CYS A 6 -8.60 5.57 22.37
C CYS A 6 -9.00 4.52 21.31
N HIS A 7 -9.01 3.24 21.69
CA HIS A 7 -9.42 2.12 20.83
C HIS A 7 -10.80 1.65 21.24
N ARG A 8 -11.78 2.55 21.24
CA ARG A 8 -13.15 2.18 21.61
C ARG A 8 -13.60 1.06 20.67
N ASN A 9 -14.17 0.01 21.25
CA ASN A 9 -14.77 -1.10 20.52
C ASN A 9 -16.22 -1.20 21.01
N GLY A 10 -17.05 -0.26 20.58
CA GLY A 10 -18.44 -0.15 21.03
C GLY A 10 -19.31 -1.29 20.51
N VAL A 11 -20.63 -1.16 20.67
CA VAL A 11 -21.59 -2.08 20.04
C VAL A 11 -21.50 -2.11 18.51
N ASP A 12 -20.89 -1.07 17.94
CA ASP A 12 -20.55 -0.95 16.53
C ASP A 12 -19.34 -1.82 16.11
N HIS A 13 -18.59 -2.39 17.07
CA HIS A 13 -17.35 -3.15 16.85
C HIS A 13 -16.26 -2.38 16.08
N MET A 14 -16.33 -1.05 16.08
CA MET A 14 -15.45 -0.22 15.28
C MET A 14 -14.24 0.22 16.09
N ILE A 15 -13.09 -0.42 15.88
CA ILE A 15 -11.83 -0.06 16.54
C ILE A 15 -11.24 1.18 15.85
N GLY A 16 -11.30 2.33 16.53
CA GLY A 16 -10.64 3.55 16.07
C GLY A 16 -9.11 3.38 16.06
N ARG A 17 -8.46 3.61 14.92
CA ARG A 17 -7.00 3.74 14.83
C ARG A 17 -6.65 5.23 14.81
N GLY A 18 -5.75 5.65 15.69
CA GLY A 18 -5.49 7.08 15.97
C GLY A 18 -4.90 7.89 14.81
N ASP A 19 -4.53 7.24 13.69
CA ASP A 19 -3.97 7.84 12.46
C ASP A 19 -5.03 8.24 11.42
N ILE A 20 -6.29 7.89 11.65
CA ILE A 20 -7.37 8.23 10.73
C ILE A 20 -7.70 9.70 10.96
N GLU A 21 -7.09 10.59 10.18
CA GLU A 21 -7.76 11.85 9.90
C GLU A 21 -9.12 11.48 9.28
N PRO A 22 -10.25 11.90 9.88
CA PRO A 22 -11.58 11.39 9.56
C PRO A 22 -12.09 11.79 8.15
N SER A 23 -11.23 12.38 7.31
CA SER A 23 -11.53 12.84 5.97
C SER A 23 -11.59 11.72 4.92
N GLY A 24 -11.27 10.47 5.27
CA GLY A 24 -11.26 9.36 4.32
C GLY A 24 -11.55 7.99 4.94
N ASN A 25 -11.85 7.04 4.05
CA ASN A 25 -12.06 5.64 4.40
C ASN A 25 -10.74 4.99 4.88
N PRO A 26 -10.68 4.44 6.10
CA PRO A 26 -9.47 3.80 6.62
C PRO A 26 -9.27 2.35 6.16
N HIS A 27 -10.25 1.73 5.49
CA HIS A 27 -10.24 0.30 5.14
C HIS A 27 -10.91 -0.03 3.79
N GLY A 28 -10.25 -0.80 2.93
CA GLY A 28 -10.80 -1.24 1.65
C GLY A 28 -11.96 -2.26 1.72
N SER A 29 -12.33 -2.77 2.90
CA SER A 29 -13.40 -3.77 3.01
C SER A 29 -14.79 -3.12 2.99
N ALA A 30 -15.62 -3.53 2.03
CA ALA A 30 -16.99 -3.05 1.87
C ALA A 30 -17.87 -3.20 3.13
N ASP A 31 -17.64 -4.25 3.94
CA ASP A 31 -18.43 -4.50 5.16
C ASP A 31 -18.04 -3.61 6.34
N TYR A 32 -16.76 -3.23 6.44
CA TYR A 32 -16.32 -2.18 7.38
C TYR A 32 -16.91 -0.84 6.98
N LEU A 33 -16.88 -0.52 5.68
CA LEU A 33 -17.40 0.72 5.12
C LEU A 33 -18.89 0.93 5.38
N LYS A 34 -19.71 -0.13 5.26
CA LYS A 34 -21.15 -0.06 5.56
C LYS A 34 -21.43 0.38 7.00
N ASN A 35 -20.54 0.04 7.93
CA ASN A 35 -20.73 0.28 9.36
C ASN A 35 -19.87 1.45 9.91
N PHE A 36 -18.94 1.99 9.11
CA PHE A 36 -18.08 3.10 9.51
C PHE A 36 -18.84 4.42 9.49
N ASP A 37 -19.00 5.03 10.66
CA ASP A 37 -19.53 6.38 10.82
C ASP A 37 -18.36 7.36 11.13
N PRO A 38 -17.89 8.14 10.14
CA PRO A 38 -16.81 9.09 10.32
C PRO A 38 -17.08 10.08 11.45
N LYS A 39 -18.34 10.45 11.73
CA LYS A 39 -18.68 11.42 12.76
C LYS A 39 -18.43 10.89 14.17
N LYS A 40 -18.68 9.59 14.40
CA LYS A 40 -18.44 8.93 15.69
C LYS A 40 -16.97 8.70 15.97
N HIS A 41 -16.16 8.47 14.92
CA HIS A 41 -14.72 8.25 15.04
C HIS A 41 -13.88 9.52 15.02
N ALA A 42 -14.39 10.61 14.45
CA ALA A 42 -13.66 11.85 14.30
C ALA A 42 -13.11 12.40 15.63
N SER A 43 -13.87 12.28 16.73
CA SER A 43 -13.46 12.72 18.07
C SER A 43 -12.29 11.90 18.66
N TYR A 44 -12.02 10.70 18.14
CA TYR A 44 -10.97 9.79 18.62
C TYR A 44 -9.74 9.75 17.69
N SER A 45 -9.61 10.75 16.81
CA SER A 45 -8.39 11.01 16.03
C SER A 45 -7.45 11.97 16.77
N CYS A 46 -6.19 12.10 16.33
CA CYS A 46 -5.28 13.11 16.87
C CYS A 46 -5.93 14.51 16.82
N GLN A 47 -6.53 14.88 15.69
CA GLN A 47 -7.19 16.17 15.52
C GLN A 47 -8.45 16.28 16.40
N GLY A 48 -9.29 15.25 16.46
CA GLY A 48 -10.51 15.26 17.28
C GLY A 48 -10.22 15.46 18.76
N CYS A 49 -9.25 14.71 19.31
CA CYS A 49 -8.89 14.82 20.72
C CYS A 49 -8.22 16.17 21.04
N HIS A 50 -7.31 16.65 20.19
CA HIS A 50 -6.47 17.82 20.50
C HIS A 50 -7.02 19.17 20.02
N LEU A 51 -7.72 19.19 18.88
CA LEU A 51 -8.22 20.41 18.22
C LEU A 51 -9.75 20.44 18.13
N GLY A 52 -10.42 19.31 18.35
CA GLY A 52 -11.85 19.17 18.23
C GLY A 52 -12.30 18.84 16.80
N ASN A 53 -13.56 18.47 16.69
CA ASN A 53 -14.25 18.24 15.43
C ASN A 53 -15.43 19.21 15.29
N PRO A 54 -15.35 20.24 14.43
CA PRO A 54 -16.44 21.20 14.23
C PRO A 54 -17.80 20.56 13.86
N ASN A 55 -17.76 19.38 13.24
CA ASN A 55 -18.93 18.63 12.81
C ASN A 55 -19.46 17.64 13.85
N ALA A 56 -18.88 17.58 15.04
CA ALA A 56 -19.35 16.70 16.12
C ALA A 56 -20.73 17.14 16.63
N GLU A 57 -21.51 16.20 17.18
CA GLU A 57 -22.86 16.51 17.68
C GLU A 57 -22.82 17.21 19.04
N ASN A 58 -21.92 16.79 19.93
CA ASN A 58 -21.79 17.36 21.27
C ASN A 58 -20.73 18.47 21.33
N GLN A 59 -20.92 19.42 22.25
CA GLN A 59 -20.06 20.60 22.39
C GLN A 59 -18.63 20.26 22.85
N ALA A 60 -18.46 19.20 23.65
CA ALA A 60 -17.14 18.80 24.16
C ALA A 60 -16.23 18.35 23.01
N ASP A 61 -16.74 17.51 22.13
CA ASP A 61 -16.02 17.01 20.96
C ASP A 61 -15.76 18.11 19.92
N LYS A 62 -16.61 19.15 19.85
CA LYS A 62 -16.36 20.32 19.01
C LYS A 62 -15.15 21.13 19.46
N MET A 63 -14.94 21.22 20.78
CA MET A 63 -13.88 22.04 21.36
C MET A 63 -12.52 21.34 21.41
N GLY A 64 -12.50 20.00 21.37
CA GLY A 64 -11.31 19.21 21.64
C GLY A 64 -10.96 19.20 23.13
N GLY A 65 -9.73 18.83 23.45
CA GLY A 65 -9.29 18.63 24.84
C GLY A 65 -9.87 17.36 25.48
N HIS A 66 -10.26 16.38 24.66
CA HIS A 66 -10.87 15.14 25.13
C HIS A 66 -9.95 14.42 26.13
N LEU A 67 -10.49 14.00 27.28
CA LEU A 67 -9.74 13.37 28.38
C LEU A 67 -8.53 14.18 28.89
N GLY A 68 -8.57 15.51 28.76
CA GLY A 68 -7.48 16.39 29.16
C GLY A 68 -6.34 16.47 28.14
N ALA A 69 -6.60 16.10 26.88
CA ALA A 69 -5.64 16.29 25.80
C ALA A 69 -5.24 17.78 25.68
N PRO A 70 -3.94 18.10 25.60
CA PRO A 70 -3.49 19.48 25.45
C PRO A 70 -3.88 20.02 24.07
N ILE A 71 -4.30 21.28 23.98
CA ILE A 71 -4.54 21.94 22.69
C ILE A 71 -3.20 22.48 22.16
N PRO A 72 -2.68 21.97 21.03
CA PRO A 72 -1.34 22.30 20.57
C PRO A 72 -1.32 23.64 19.82
N GLU A 73 -0.46 24.56 20.24
CA GLU A 73 -0.28 25.86 19.56
C GLU A 73 0.59 25.76 18.30
N HIS A 74 1.47 24.75 18.21
CA HIS A 74 2.45 24.54 17.15
C HIS A 74 3.22 25.81 16.69
N LYS A 75 3.62 26.66 17.65
CA LYS A 75 4.34 27.92 17.39
C LYS A 75 5.57 27.68 16.51
N GLY A 76 5.63 28.38 15.38
CA GLY A 76 6.77 28.33 14.45
C GLY A 76 6.68 27.25 13.37
N ILE A 77 5.63 26.42 13.36
CA ILE A 77 5.39 25.44 12.28
C ILE A 77 4.48 26.06 11.21
N PRO A 78 4.94 26.18 9.94
CA PRO A 78 4.11 26.69 8.85
C PRO A 78 2.91 25.79 8.54
N ALA A 79 1.78 26.40 8.15
CA ALA A 79 0.51 25.72 7.88
C ALA A 79 0.61 24.55 6.88
N VAL A 80 1.47 24.68 5.85
CA VAL A 80 1.71 23.63 4.84
C VAL A 80 2.14 22.29 5.45
N HIS A 81 2.76 22.27 6.63
CA HIS A 81 3.12 21.02 7.31
C HIS A 81 1.87 20.24 7.71
N PHE A 82 0.80 20.91 8.14
CA PHE A 82 -0.45 20.24 8.51
C PHE A 82 -1.25 19.81 7.28
N GLU A 83 -0.99 20.38 6.11
CA GLU A 83 -1.56 19.93 4.84
C GLU A 83 -0.86 18.68 4.30
N LYS A 84 0.46 18.58 4.50
CA LYS A 84 1.31 17.55 3.90
C LYS A 84 1.73 16.43 4.85
N LEU A 85 1.77 16.68 6.16
CA LEU A 85 2.23 15.73 7.16
C LEU A 85 1.08 15.37 8.11
N SER A 86 1.04 14.09 8.48
CA SER A 86 0.19 13.59 9.56
C SER A 86 0.70 14.06 10.93
N CYS A 87 -0.18 14.13 11.95
CA CYS A 87 0.26 14.40 13.32
C CYS A 87 1.32 13.39 13.80
N THR A 88 1.18 12.13 13.37
CA THR A 88 2.10 11.03 13.68
C THR A 88 3.49 11.22 13.09
N ALA A 89 3.67 12.03 12.03
CA ALA A 89 4.98 12.31 11.44
C ALA A 89 5.98 12.88 12.45
N CYS A 90 5.50 13.75 13.35
CA CYS A 90 6.34 14.32 14.40
C CYS A 90 6.15 13.62 15.75
N HIS A 91 4.98 13.04 16.00
CA HIS A 91 4.56 12.57 17.31
C HIS A 91 4.56 11.04 17.48
N SER A 92 5.01 10.22 16.53
CA SER A 92 4.89 8.75 16.67
C SER A 92 6.08 7.99 16.09
N GLY A 93 6.16 6.70 16.42
CA GLY A 93 7.20 5.78 15.92
C GLY A 93 8.58 6.09 16.47
N ARG A 94 9.66 5.58 15.86
CA ARG A 94 11.06 5.94 16.20
C ARG A 94 11.41 7.31 15.59
N LEU A 95 12.32 8.08 16.19
CA LEU A 95 12.86 9.28 15.52
C LEU A 95 13.68 8.86 14.29
N PRO A 96 13.66 9.64 13.20
CA PRO A 96 14.47 9.35 12.02
C PRO A 96 15.97 9.37 12.35
N GLU A 97 16.68 8.37 11.84
CA GLU A 97 18.14 8.26 11.82
C GLU A 97 18.60 8.02 10.38
N GLU A 98 19.92 8.06 10.12
CA GLU A 98 20.45 7.91 8.76
C GLU A 98 19.94 6.64 8.07
N ASN A 99 19.82 5.54 8.81
CA ASN A 99 19.25 4.29 8.33
C ASN A 99 18.02 3.90 9.16
N THR A 100 17.08 3.22 8.53
CA THR A 100 15.97 2.59 9.24
C THR A 100 16.46 1.49 10.19
N ALA A 101 15.67 1.22 11.22
CA ALA A 101 15.95 0.17 12.20
C ALA A 101 14.93 -0.97 12.08
N ARG A 102 15.36 -2.19 12.39
CA ARG A 102 14.44 -3.32 12.55
C ARG A 102 13.67 -3.20 13.86
N VAL A 103 12.39 -3.55 13.87
CA VAL A 103 11.54 -3.51 15.08
C VAL A 103 10.65 -4.72 15.20
N ARG A 104 10.28 -5.02 16.45
CA ARG A 104 9.25 -6.00 16.75
C ARG A 104 7.99 -5.29 17.25
N THR A 105 6.91 -5.41 16.50
CA THR A 105 5.59 -4.88 16.93
C THR A 105 4.93 -5.82 17.95
N ALA A 106 3.92 -5.32 18.69
CA ALA A 106 3.17 -6.13 19.64
C ALA A 106 2.51 -7.38 18.99
N ARG A 107 1.93 -7.24 17.78
CA ARG A 107 1.40 -8.38 17.01
C ARG A 107 2.49 -9.40 16.67
N MET A 108 3.68 -8.95 16.29
CA MET A 108 4.81 -9.83 15.99
C MET A 108 5.41 -10.49 17.24
N HIS A 109 5.33 -9.81 18.39
CA HIS A 109 5.77 -10.36 19.67
C HIS A 109 4.75 -11.32 20.31
N LYS A 110 3.64 -11.64 19.62
CA LYS A 110 2.54 -12.45 20.16
C LYS A 110 2.01 -11.91 21.51
N LEU A 111 2.09 -10.58 21.68
CA LEU A 111 1.69 -9.91 22.91
C LEU A 111 0.16 -10.08 23.06
N GLY A 112 -0.25 -10.78 24.12
CA GLY A 112 -1.64 -11.24 24.30
C GLY A 112 -1.80 -12.76 24.44
N LEU A 113 -0.77 -13.57 24.14
CA LEU A 113 -0.78 -14.99 24.49
C LEU A 113 -0.56 -15.18 25.99
N HIS A 114 -1.46 -15.91 26.64
CA HIS A 114 -1.32 -16.29 28.06
C HIS A 114 -0.22 -17.35 28.22
N GLY A 115 0.77 -17.11 29.09
CA GLY A 115 1.79 -18.09 29.47
C GLY A 115 3.25 -17.64 29.25
N ARG A 116 4.20 -18.45 29.73
CA ARG A 116 5.65 -18.23 29.52
C ARG A 116 6.02 -18.62 28.10
N HIS A 117 6.39 -17.64 27.29
CA HIS A 117 6.92 -17.87 25.96
C HIS A 117 8.43 -17.60 25.98
N ALA A 118 9.22 -18.50 25.38
CA ALA A 118 10.63 -18.24 25.13
C ALA A 118 10.72 -17.01 24.21
N MET A 119 11.28 -15.91 24.73
CA MET A 119 11.45 -14.70 23.95
C MET A 119 12.49 -14.97 22.87
N ASN A 120 12.05 -15.09 21.61
CA ASN A 120 12.97 -15.00 20.49
C ASN A 120 13.69 -13.65 20.62
N LYS A 121 15.02 -13.60 20.62
CA LYS A 121 15.78 -12.34 20.75
C LYS A 121 16.00 -11.65 19.39
N GLN A 122 15.66 -12.33 18.28
CA GLN A 122 15.89 -11.88 16.93
C GLN A 122 14.78 -10.95 16.44
N LEU A 123 15.13 -9.75 15.99
CA LEU A 123 14.14 -8.81 15.47
C LEU A 123 13.66 -9.27 14.09
N PRO A 124 12.35 -9.18 13.79
CA PRO A 124 11.84 -9.53 12.48
C PRO A 124 12.35 -8.55 11.42
N HIS A 125 12.27 -8.96 10.15
CA HIS A 125 12.63 -8.19 8.95
C HIS A 125 11.61 -7.08 8.64
N VAL A 126 11.40 -6.19 9.62
CA VAL A 126 10.39 -5.13 9.60
C VAL A 126 11.08 -3.84 9.97
N VAL A 127 11.15 -2.90 9.02
CA VAL A 127 11.93 -1.67 9.15
C VAL A 127 11.05 -0.47 9.53
N THR A 128 11.61 0.46 10.31
CA THR A 128 10.96 1.69 10.77
C THR A 128 11.99 2.77 11.15
N PRO A 129 11.64 4.07 11.16
CA PRO A 129 10.45 4.64 10.55
C PRO A 129 10.65 4.80 9.04
N VAL A 130 9.66 4.40 8.23
CA VAL A 130 9.62 4.77 6.81
C VAL A 130 8.57 5.87 6.65
N PHE A 131 9.00 7.09 6.35
CA PHE A 131 8.10 8.20 6.08
C PHE A 131 7.51 8.07 4.69
N ALA A 132 6.31 7.50 4.61
CA ALA A 132 5.64 7.20 3.37
C ALA A 132 4.32 7.97 3.24
N LYS A 133 3.89 8.16 1.99
CA LYS A 133 2.56 8.71 1.71
C LYS A 133 1.47 7.73 2.13
N MET A 134 0.53 8.22 2.91
CA MET A 134 -0.65 7.53 3.42
C MET A 134 -1.82 7.64 2.43
N ALA A 135 -2.87 6.85 2.65
CA ALA A 135 -4.08 6.87 1.82
C ALA A 135 -4.79 8.24 1.77
N ASN A 136 -4.65 9.07 2.81
CA ASN A 136 -5.18 10.44 2.84
C ASN A 136 -4.29 11.47 2.11
N GLY A 137 -3.21 11.03 1.46
CA GLY A 137 -2.27 11.86 0.71
C GLY A 137 -1.21 12.56 1.56
N LYS A 138 -1.25 12.43 2.90
CA LYS A 138 -0.23 12.99 3.81
C LYS A 138 0.90 12.01 4.06
N ILE A 139 2.03 12.52 4.56
CA ILE A 139 3.18 11.70 4.93
C ILE A 139 3.09 11.33 6.41
N GLY A 140 3.36 10.06 6.73
CA GLY A 140 3.40 9.54 8.09
C GLY A 140 4.41 8.42 8.26
N PRO A 141 4.76 8.07 9.50
CA PRO A 141 5.70 6.99 9.77
C PRO A 141 5.00 5.65 9.53
N HIS A 142 5.68 4.77 8.80
CA HIS A 142 5.24 3.42 8.50
C HIS A 142 6.24 2.41 9.03
N ASN A 143 5.73 1.23 9.38
CA ASN A 143 6.51 0.02 9.35
C ASN A 143 6.46 -0.54 7.94
N MET A 144 7.52 -1.21 7.52
CA MET A 144 7.63 -1.74 6.18
C MET A 144 8.31 -3.11 6.17
N ILE A 145 7.89 -3.98 5.25
CA ILE A 145 8.55 -5.25 4.94
C ILE A 145 8.68 -5.40 3.43
N TRP A 146 9.84 -5.88 2.99
CA TRP A 146 10.04 -6.28 1.61
C TRP A 146 9.48 -7.70 1.39
N PRO A 147 8.64 -7.93 0.37
CA PRO A 147 8.23 -9.29 0.03
C PRO A 147 9.44 -10.15 -0.31
N SER A 148 9.37 -11.42 0.08
CA SER A 148 10.19 -12.50 -0.46
C SER A 148 9.34 -13.76 -0.55
N PHE A 149 8.97 -14.18 -1.77
CA PHE A 149 8.17 -15.37 -1.97
C PHE A 149 8.32 -15.94 -3.39
N TRP A 150 8.15 -17.26 -3.49
CA TRP A 150 7.93 -17.96 -4.76
C TRP A 150 6.48 -17.84 -5.15
N GLY A 151 6.22 -17.62 -6.42
CA GLY A 151 4.87 -17.43 -6.94
C GLY A 151 4.74 -17.89 -8.37
N THR A 152 3.54 -17.72 -8.89
CA THR A 152 3.26 -17.86 -10.31
C THR A 152 2.65 -16.58 -10.83
N ARG A 153 3.08 -16.16 -12.02
CA ARG A 153 2.34 -15.20 -12.83
C ARG A 153 1.12 -15.93 -13.35
N TYR A 154 -0.01 -15.58 -12.78
CA TYR A 154 -1.30 -16.16 -13.05
C TYR A 154 -2.03 -15.29 -14.06
N GLN A 155 -2.33 -15.86 -15.23
CA GLN A 155 -3.31 -15.31 -16.15
C GLN A 155 -4.65 -15.96 -15.81
N PRO A 156 -5.64 -15.20 -15.32
CA PRO A 156 -6.93 -15.78 -14.97
C PRO A 156 -7.56 -16.47 -16.17
N SER A 157 -7.87 -17.76 -16.00
CA SER A 157 -8.63 -18.55 -16.97
C SER A 157 -9.76 -19.30 -16.29
N PHE A 158 -10.99 -18.78 -16.40
CA PHE A 158 -12.16 -19.37 -15.78
C PHE A 158 -13.45 -18.98 -16.49
N TRP A 159 -14.44 -19.85 -16.37
CA TRP A 159 -15.83 -19.59 -16.79
C TRP A 159 -16.60 -18.94 -15.65
N GLY A 160 -17.46 -17.98 -15.96
CA GLY A 160 -18.18 -17.25 -14.93
C GLY A 160 -19.41 -16.53 -15.44
N THR A 161 -19.99 -15.75 -14.54
CA THR A 161 -21.09 -14.84 -14.83
C THR A 161 -20.73 -13.42 -14.45
N LYS A 162 -21.19 -12.45 -15.24
CA LYS A 162 -21.04 -11.03 -14.99
C LYS A 162 -22.39 -10.41 -14.62
N THR A 163 -22.41 -9.67 -13.51
CA THR A 163 -23.58 -8.89 -13.06
C THR A 163 -23.13 -7.48 -12.72
N GLY A 164 -23.51 -6.51 -13.55
CA GLY A 164 -22.91 -5.17 -13.48
C GLY A 164 -21.41 -5.25 -13.80
N ASP A 165 -20.55 -4.73 -12.92
CA ASP A 165 -19.09 -4.82 -13.05
C ASP A 165 -18.48 -6.05 -12.33
N ALA A 166 -19.29 -6.78 -11.55
CA ALA A 166 -18.82 -7.95 -10.83
C ALA A 166 -18.75 -9.17 -11.75
N VAL A 167 -17.58 -9.80 -11.83
CA VAL A 167 -17.37 -11.07 -12.52
C VAL A 167 -17.13 -12.15 -11.47
N THR A 168 -17.98 -13.18 -11.47
CA THR A 168 -17.95 -14.26 -10.49
C THR A 168 -17.66 -15.58 -11.22
N PRO A 169 -16.67 -16.37 -10.79
CA PRO A 169 -16.46 -17.72 -11.32
C PRO A 169 -17.71 -18.58 -11.16
N LEU A 170 -17.90 -19.55 -12.07
CA LEU A 170 -18.99 -20.51 -11.96
C LEU A 170 -18.86 -21.31 -10.64
N PRO A 171 -19.99 -21.68 -10.02
CA PRO A 171 -20.02 -22.73 -9.02
C PRO A 171 -19.42 -24.02 -9.57
N PHE A 172 -18.80 -24.81 -8.69
CA PHE A 172 -18.15 -26.06 -9.05
C PHE A 172 -19.07 -27.01 -9.84
N GLU A 173 -20.37 -27.09 -9.49
CA GLU A 173 -21.31 -27.99 -10.18
C GLU A 173 -21.54 -27.62 -11.66
N LEU A 174 -21.43 -26.34 -12.01
CA LEU A 174 -21.56 -25.87 -13.39
C LEU A 174 -20.23 -25.94 -14.14
N GLU A 175 -19.10 -25.98 -13.43
CA GLU A 175 -17.78 -26.17 -14.01
C GLU A 175 -17.62 -27.58 -14.57
N ASP A 176 -18.10 -28.60 -13.87
CA ASP A 176 -18.10 -30.01 -14.33
C ASP A 176 -18.83 -30.17 -15.68
N MET A 177 -19.99 -29.54 -15.84
CA MET A 177 -20.73 -29.54 -17.11
C MET A 177 -19.90 -28.95 -18.26
N VAL A 178 -19.11 -27.90 -17.98
CA VAL A 178 -18.22 -27.29 -18.98
C VAL A 178 -17.06 -28.21 -19.33
N VAL A 179 -16.46 -28.88 -18.33
CA VAL A 179 -15.43 -29.91 -18.55
C VAL A 179 -15.97 -30.99 -19.48
N ASP A 180 -17.13 -31.54 -19.17
CA ASP A 180 -17.76 -32.62 -19.93
C ASP A 180 -18.00 -32.19 -21.38
N HIS A 181 -18.63 -31.04 -21.60
CA HIS A 181 -18.89 -30.52 -22.95
C HIS A 181 -17.62 -30.28 -23.77
N LEU A 182 -16.56 -29.80 -23.12
CA LEU A 182 -15.28 -29.55 -23.78
C LEU A 182 -14.53 -30.85 -24.10
N SER A 183 -14.75 -31.91 -23.31
CA SER A 183 -14.14 -33.24 -23.49
C SER A 183 -14.84 -34.05 -24.58
N GLU A 184 -16.19 -34.05 -24.63
CA GLU A 184 -16.97 -34.78 -25.65
C GLU A 184 -16.70 -34.28 -27.09
N LYS A 185 -16.37 -32.99 -27.24
CA LYS A 185 -16.05 -32.38 -28.54
C LYS A 185 -14.57 -32.43 -28.91
N ALA A 186 -13.68 -32.86 -28.01
CA ALA A 186 -12.25 -33.00 -28.30
C ALA A 186 -11.94 -34.19 -29.23
N ASP A 187 -12.87 -35.14 -29.36
CA ASP A 187 -12.69 -36.35 -30.19
C ASP A 187 -12.88 -36.13 -31.70
N ARG A 188 -13.16 -34.90 -32.17
CA ARG A 188 -13.54 -34.67 -33.58
C ARG A 188 -12.71 -33.66 -34.38
N GLU A 189 -11.87 -32.83 -33.78
CA GLU A 189 -11.04 -31.88 -34.52
C GLU A 189 -9.78 -31.48 -33.75
N ASP A 190 -8.66 -31.35 -34.48
CA ASP A 190 -7.36 -30.76 -34.11
C ASP A 190 -6.24 -31.66 -33.53
N THR A 191 -5.57 -32.36 -34.45
CA THR A 191 -4.10 -32.51 -34.40
C THR A 191 -3.44 -31.19 -34.84
N GLU A 192 -2.55 -30.62 -34.01
CA GLU A 192 -1.64 -29.46 -34.28
C GLU A 192 -1.98 -28.05 -33.76
N SER A 193 -2.73 -27.87 -32.66
CA SER A 193 -2.62 -26.61 -31.89
C SER A 193 -2.49 -26.87 -30.39
N ASP A 194 -1.81 -25.95 -29.68
CA ASP A 194 -1.59 -26.00 -28.24
C ASP A 194 -2.93 -26.28 -27.52
N PRO A 195 -3.09 -27.43 -26.84
CA PRO A 195 -4.37 -27.86 -26.26
C PRO A 195 -4.94 -26.88 -25.23
N THR A 196 -4.13 -25.93 -24.75
CA THR A 196 -4.51 -24.88 -23.81
C THR A 196 -5.29 -23.72 -24.42
N LYS A 197 -5.37 -23.62 -25.76
CA LYS A 197 -5.97 -22.48 -26.45
C LYS A 197 -7.30 -22.84 -27.11
N LEU A 198 -8.41 -22.53 -26.42
CA LEU A 198 -9.76 -22.72 -26.97
C LEU A 198 -9.98 -21.83 -28.21
N SER A 199 -10.60 -22.40 -29.26
CA SER A 199 -11.04 -21.64 -30.43
C SER A 199 -12.24 -20.76 -30.10
N ASP A 200 -12.42 -19.66 -30.84
CA ASP A 200 -13.57 -18.76 -30.67
C ASP A 200 -14.92 -19.50 -30.80
N GLU A 201 -14.97 -20.55 -31.63
CA GLU A 201 -16.13 -21.43 -31.82
C GLU A 201 -16.42 -22.25 -30.56
N ARG A 202 -15.39 -22.85 -29.94
CA ARG A 202 -15.53 -23.57 -28.67
C ARG A 202 -15.93 -22.62 -27.54
N ILE A 203 -15.35 -21.41 -27.50
CA ILE A 203 -15.73 -20.40 -26.49
C ILE A 203 -17.20 -20.04 -26.63
N THR A 204 -17.63 -19.74 -27.86
CA THR A 204 -19.03 -19.40 -28.17
C THR A 204 -20.00 -20.52 -27.77
N ALA A 205 -19.64 -21.78 -28.05
CA ALA A 205 -20.48 -22.94 -27.72
C ALA A 205 -20.69 -23.07 -26.21
N VAL A 206 -19.63 -22.92 -25.40
CA VAL A 206 -19.72 -23.01 -23.94
C VAL A 206 -20.48 -21.81 -23.36
N LEU A 207 -20.26 -20.59 -23.85
CA LEU A 207 -21.03 -19.43 -23.38
C LEU A 207 -22.54 -19.59 -23.63
N LYS A 208 -22.94 -20.19 -24.77
CA LYS A 208 -24.34 -20.53 -25.05
C LYS A 208 -24.88 -21.60 -24.10
N LEU A 209 -24.09 -22.63 -23.81
CA LEU A 209 -24.46 -23.69 -22.85
C LEU A 209 -24.71 -23.13 -21.44
N ILE A 210 -23.84 -22.20 -21.00
CA ILE A 210 -24.00 -21.53 -19.70
C ILE A 210 -25.26 -20.65 -19.72
N ALA A 211 -25.54 -19.95 -20.83
CA ALA A 211 -26.73 -19.12 -20.97
C ALA A 211 -28.05 -19.92 -20.85
N THR A 212 -28.07 -21.17 -21.31
CA THR A 212 -29.26 -22.04 -21.27
C THR A 212 -29.39 -22.85 -19.98
N GLY A 213 -28.43 -22.77 -19.05
CA GLY A 213 -28.49 -23.47 -17.77
C GLY A 213 -28.34 -25.00 -17.88
N GLY A 214 -27.77 -25.51 -18.97
CA GLY A 214 -27.46 -26.93 -19.12
C GLY A 214 -28.59 -27.84 -19.63
N GLY A 215 -29.65 -27.30 -20.24
CA GLY A 215 -30.70 -28.12 -20.85
C GLY A 215 -31.32 -27.47 -22.09
N ASP A 216 -31.62 -28.29 -23.10
CA ASP A 216 -32.57 -27.97 -24.16
C ASP A 216 -33.90 -27.59 -23.47
N GLN A 217 -34.37 -26.35 -23.66
CA GLN A 217 -35.69 -25.96 -23.19
C GLN A 217 -36.73 -26.72 -24.02
N GLU A 218 -37.29 -27.81 -23.47
CA GLU A 218 -38.57 -28.32 -23.94
C GLU A 218 -39.61 -27.21 -23.72
N GLU A 219 -40.25 -26.81 -24.82
CA GLU A 219 -41.41 -25.91 -24.85
C GLU A 219 -42.51 -26.49 -23.94
N VAL A 220 -42.65 -25.93 -22.73
CA VAL A 220 -43.84 -26.20 -21.91
C VAL A 220 -44.99 -25.37 -22.48
N GLU A 221 -45.95 -26.05 -23.09
CA GLU A 221 -47.22 -25.50 -23.57
C GLU A 221 -47.92 -24.71 -22.44
N ASN A 222 -48.31 -23.47 -22.76
CA ASN A 222 -49.03 -22.57 -21.88
C ASN A 222 -50.48 -23.06 -21.63
N GLU A 223 -50.85 -23.32 -20.37
CA GLU A 223 -52.24 -23.28 -19.91
C GLU A 223 -52.67 -21.82 -19.57
N PRO A 224 -53.95 -21.45 -19.74
CA PRO A 224 -54.40 -20.05 -19.68
C PRO A 224 -54.53 -19.52 -18.24
N PRO A 225 -54.48 -18.19 -18.03
CA PRO A 225 -54.22 -17.60 -16.72
C PRO A 225 -55.48 -17.57 -15.83
N GLY A 226 -55.31 -17.99 -14.59
CA GLY A 226 -56.25 -17.71 -13.50
C GLY A 226 -55.93 -16.37 -12.83
N ASP A 227 -56.97 -15.59 -12.56
CA ASP A 227 -56.93 -14.24 -12.01
C ASP A 227 -56.16 -14.15 -10.68
N ALA A 228 -55.00 -13.47 -10.69
CA ALA A 228 -54.31 -13.01 -9.50
C ALA A 228 -53.90 -11.54 -9.66
N GLU A 229 -54.16 -10.75 -8.62
CA GLU A 229 -53.89 -9.31 -8.52
C GLU A 229 -52.41 -8.97 -8.75
N PRO A 230 -52.07 -7.75 -9.23
CA PRO A 230 -50.72 -7.42 -9.62
C PRO A 230 -49.84 -7.24 -8.37
N GLU A 231 -49.03 -8.25 -8.08
CA GLU A 231 -47.86 -8.07 -7.22
C GLU A 231 -46.95 -7.00 -7.82
N ALA A 232 -46.46 -6.12 -6.96
CA ALA A 232 -45.53 -5.06 -7.32
C ALA A 232 -44.36 -5.65 -8.13
N LYS A 233 -44.09 -5.08 -9.31
CA LYS A 233 -42.93 -5.39 -10.14
C LYS A 233 -41.67 -5.30 -9.28
N LYS A 234 -41.15 -6.44 -8.82
CA LYS A 234 -39.73 -6.57 -8.50
C LYS A 234 -39.00 -6.09 -9.75
N GLU A 235 -38.17 -5.06 -9.62
CA GLU A 235 -37.17 -4.75 -10.65
C GLU A 235 -36.47 -6.07 -10.97
N ALA A 236 -36.56 -6.49 -12.23
CA ALA A 236 -35.93 -7.73 -12.67
C ALA A 236 -34.44 -7.61 -12.36
N GLU A 237 -33.94 -8.47 -11.48
CA GLU A 237 -32.50 -8.56 -11.23
C GLU A 237 -31.81 -8.76 -12.59
N PRO A 238 -30.75 -8.00 -12.90
CA PRO A 238 -30.07 -8.11 -14.18
C PRO A 238 -29.61 -9.55 -14.35
N MET A 239 -30.12 -10.22 -15.40
CA MET A 239 -29.75 -11.61 -15.66
C MET A 239 -28.21 -11.71 -15.78
N PRO A 240 -27.58 -12.65 -15.09
CA PRO A 240 -26.13 -12.83 -15.14
C PRO A 240 -25.69 -13.17 -16.57
N GLU A 241 -24.78 -12.37 -17.13
CA GLU A 241 -24.23 -12.59 -18.48
C GLU A 241 -23.11 -13.65 -18.39
N PRO A 242 -23.16 -14.75 -19.17
CA PRO A 242 -22.06 -15.70 -19.23
C PRO A 242 -20.79 -15.07 -19.80
N VAL A 243 -19.67 -15.31 -19.13
CA VAL A 243 -18.36 -14.78 -19.53
C VAL A 243 -17.28 -15.86 -19.41
N PHE A 244 -16.25 -15.70 -20.23
CA PHE A 244 -15.01 -16.46 -20.12
C PHE A 244 -13.86 -15.50 -19.97
N VAL A 245 -13.07 -15.67 -18.92
CA VAL A 245 -11.84 -14.92 -18.73
C VAL A 245 -10.70 -15.80 -19.19
N SER A 246 -9.81 -15.32 -20.05
CA SER A 246 -8.59 -16.01 -20.45
C SER A 246 -7.62 -15.07 -21.17
N GLY A 247 -6.32 -15.26 -20.98
CA GLY A 247 -5.28 -14.55 -21.73
C GLY A 247 -5.35 -13.02 -21.63
N GLY A 248 -5.72 -12.49 -20.46
CA GLY A 248 -5.85 -11.05 -20.23
C GLY A 248 -7.11 -10.42 -20.82
N LYS A 249 -8.06 -11.23 -21.29
CA LYS A 249 -9.32 -10.76 -21.88
C LYS A 249 -10.52 -11.40 -21.22
N LEU A 250 -11.60 -10.63 -21.16
CA LEU A 250 -12.94 -11.10 -20.87
C LEU A 250 -13.70 -11.25 -22.18
N TYR A 251 -14.20 -12.46 -22.41
CA TYR A 251 -15.01 -12.85 -23.55
C TYR A 251 -16.47 -12.95 -23.15
N SER A 252 -17.36 -12.37 -23.96
CA SER A 252 -18.81 -12.48 -23.77
C SER A 252 -19.56 -12.46 -25.10
N LEU A 253 -20.86 -12.76 -25.08
CA LEU A 253 -21.70 -12.80 -26.29
C LEU A 253 -22.57 -11.56 -26.42
N ARG A 254 -22.57 -10.97 -27.62
CA ARG A 254 -23.55 -9.94 -28.01
C ARG A 254 -24.35 -10.43 -29.20
N GLY A 255 -25.50 -11.05 -28.93
CA GLY A 255 -26.18 -11.88 -29.92
C GLY A 255 -25.35 -13.15 -30.18
N ASP A 256 -25.03 -13.43 -31.44
CA ASP A 256 -24.18 -14.56 -31.82
C ASP A 256 -22.69 -14.22 -31.97
N ALA A 257 -22.31 -12.95 -31.80
CA ALA A 257 -20.93 -12.51 -31.95
C ALA A 257 -20.16 -12.58 -30.62
N LEU A 258 -19.00 -13.23 -30.63
CA LEU A 258 -18.05 -13.22 -29.53
C LEU A 258 -17.33 -11.87 -29.47
N ILE A 259 -17.39 -11.20 -28.32
CA ILE A 259 -16.69 -9.95 -28.05
C ILE A 259 -15.62 -10.22 -27.00
N SER A 260 -14.44 -9.63 -27.17
CA SER A 260 -13.39 -9.62 -26.15
C SER A 260 -13.07 -8.19 -25.69
N THR A 261 -12.93 -8.00 -24.38
CA THR A 261 -12.63 -6.71 -23.76
C THR A 261 -11.59 -6.87 -22.65
N ALA A 262 -10.89 -5.79 -22.30
CA ALA A 262 -10.07 -5.76 -21.10
C ALA A 262 -10.97 -5.58 -19.87
N HIS A 263 -10.65 -6.25 -18.77
CA HIS A 263 -11.42 -6.22 -17.52
C HIS A 263 -10.50 -6.53 -16.34
N GLU A 264 -10.74 -5.92 -15.17
CA GLU A 264 -9.91 -6.13 -13.95
C GLU A 264 -9.82 -7.63 -13.56
N ALA A 265 -10.93 -8.36 -13.69
CA ALA A 265 -10.96 -9.81 -13.48
C ALA A 265 -10.02 -10.63 -14.40
N ALA A 266 -9.58 -10.03 -15.52
CA ALA A 266 -8.63 -10.62 -16.47
C ALA A 266 -7.18 -10.16 -16.23
N ASP A 267 -6.95 -9.22 -15.30
CA ASP A 267 -5.62 -8.69 -15.06
C ASP A 267 -4.68 -9.79 -14.57
N THR A 268 -3.47 -9.77 -15.14
CA THR A 268 -2.43 -10.72 -14.75
C THR A 268 -1.95 -10.38 -13.34
N THR A 269 -1.96 -11.36 -12.45
CA THR A 269 -1.59 -11.17 -11.04
C THR A 269 -0.51 -12.16 -10.64
N ILE A 270 0.26 -11.83 -9.59
CA ILE A 270 1.23 -12.75 -9.01
C ILE A 270 0.58 -13.44 -7.81
N LYS A 271 0.47 -14.77 -7.87
CA LYS A 271 -0.05 -15.58 -6.76
C LYS A 271 1.10 -16.27 -6.02
N PRO A 272 1.23 -16.09 -4.69
CA PRO A 272 2.22 -16.82 -3.91
C PRO A 272 1.95 -18.33 -3.94
N LEU A 273 3.02 -19.12 -4.05
CA LEU A 273 2.96 -20.57 -3.87
C LEU A 273 2.97 -20.93 -2.40
N ALA A 274 2.25 -22.00 -2.04
CA ALA A 274 2.21 -22.50 -0.68
C ALA A 274 3.62 -22.96 -0.24
N PRO A 275 4.10 -22.59 0.97
CA PRO A 275 5.43 -22.99 1.42
C PRO A 275 5.68 -24.51 1.42
N ALA A 276 4.63 -25.31 1.64
CA ALA A 276 4.72 -26.77 1.58
C ALA A 276 5.04 -27.27 0.16
N LEU A 277 4.39 -26.71 -0.86
CA LEU A 277 4.64 -27.04 -2.26
C LEU A 277 6.04 -26.60 -2.70
N VAL A 278 6.48 -25.42 -2.27
CA VAL A 278 7.85 -24.94 -2.51
C VAL A 278 8.88 -25.91 -1.91
N ARG A 279 8.63 -26.41 -0.69
CA ARG A 279 9.51 -27.38 -0.03
C ARG A 279 9.52 -28.72 -0.75
N GLU A 280 8.37 -29.19 -1.22
CA GLU A 280 8.25 -30.43 -1.98
C GLU A 280 9.04 -30.37 -3.29
N ILE A 281 8.90 -29.28 -4.05
CA ILE A 281 9.48 -29.16 -5.39
C ILE A 281 10.97 -28.78 -5.33
N ALA A 282 11.36 -27.89 -4.42
CA ALA A 282 12.66 -27.23 -4.45
C ALA A 282 13.42 -27.28 -3.11
N GLY A 283 13.04 -28.16 -2.19
CA GLY A 283 13.64 -28.25 -0.85
C GLY A 283 15.16 -28.44 -0.88
N ASP A 284 15.66 -29.31 -1.76
CA ASP A 284 17.08 -29.61 -1.90
C ASP A 284 17.88 -28.39 -2.39
N GLU A 285 17.42 -27.73 -3.45
CA GLU A 285 18.08 -26.54 -4.05
C GLU A 285 18.12 -25.36 -3.06
N LEU A 286 17.07 -25.25 -2.23
CA LEU A 286 16.95 -24.23 -1.19
C LEU A 286 17.66 -24.61 0.12
N GLY A 287 18.17 -25.83 0.23
CA GLY A 287 18.89 -26.32 1.42
C GLY A 287 18.04 -26.33 2.70
N VAL A 288 16.73 -26.55 2.60
CA VAL A 288 15.80 -26.44 3.75
C VAL A 288 15.86 -27.61 4.72
N GLU A 289 16.44 -28.74 4.31
CA GLU A 289 16.60 -29.95 5.14
C GLU A 289 17.88 -29.93 6.00
N ASN A 290 18.67 -28.85 5.95
CA ASN A 290 19.92 -28.75 6.68
C ASN A 290 19.67 -28.67 8.21
N GLU A 291 20.42 -29.41 9.02
CA GLU A 291 20.13 -29.66 10.46
C GLU A 291 20.12 -28.41 11.37
N ASN A 292 20.60 -27.26 10.87
CA ASN A 292 20.56 -25.96 11.56
C ASN A 292 19.97 -24.87 10.65
N PRO A 293 18.67 -24.89 10.34
CA PRO A 293 18.04 -23.79 9.60
C PRO A 293 17.77 -22.59 10.52
N GLU A 294 18.11 -22.67 11.81
CA GLU A 294 18.03 -21.56 12.76
C GLU A 294 19.12 -20.52 12.44
N ARG A 295 18.77 -19.65 11.49
CA ARG A 295 19.53 -18.48 11.09
C ARG A 295 19.67 -17.55 12.30
N VAL A 296 20.89 -17.21 12.66
CA VAL A 296 21.15 -16.16 13.67
C VAL A 296 20.91 -14.80 13.00
N ASN A 297 19.67 -14.28 13.06
CA ASN A 297 19.26 -12.92 12.66
C ASN A 297 19.28 -12.55 11.16
N ASP A 298 19.27 -13.49 10.21
CA ASP A 298 19.28 -13.09 8.80
C ASP A 298 18.68 -14.11 7.82
N TRP A 299 18.59 -13.73 6.55
CA TRP A 299 18.17 -14.62 5.47
C TRP A 299 19.16 -15.76 5.21
N ILE A 300 18.68 -16.89 4.67
CA ILE A 300 19.54 -17.77 3.88
C ILE A 300 19.75 -17.03 2.56
N ALA A 301 21.00 -16.69 2.31
CA ALA A 301 21.39 -16.03 1.08
C ALA A 301 21.03 -16.91 -0.12
N LEU A 302 20.30 -16.35 -1.09
CA LEU A 302 19.99 -16.97 -2.36
C LEU A 302 20.85 -16.35 -3.45
N THR A 303 21.47 -17.19 -4.27
CA THR A 303 22.16 -16.77 -5.49
C THR A 303 21.20 -16.67 -6.67
N GLU A 304 21.54 -15.89 -7.69
CA GLU A 304 20.75 -15.84 -8.93
C GLU A 304 20.68 -17.23 -9.62
N ASP A 305 21.75 -18.04 -9.51
CA ASP A 305 21.77 -19.41 -10.04
C ASP A 305 20.78 -20.32 -9.31
N GLN A 306 20.72 -20.25 -7.97
CA GLN A 306 19.72 -20.98 -7.20
C GLN A 306 18.31 -20.56 -7.59
N ILE A 307 18.08 -19.24 -7.77
CA ILE A 307 16.77 -18.75 -8.21
C ILE A 307 16.39 -19.32 -9.57
N LEU A 308 17.30 -19.29 -10.53
CA LEU A 308 17.09 -19.85 -11.85
C LEU A 308 16.78 -21.36 -11.81
N ASN A 309 17.48 -22.13 -10.97
CA ASN A 309 17.26 -23.56 -10.83
C ASN A 309 15.87 -23.87 -10.23
N VAL A 310 15.48 -23.16 -9.18
CA VAL A 310 14.16 -23.32 -8.56
C VAL A 310 13.04 -22.96 -9.56
N LEU A 311 13.19 -21.88 -10.32
CA LEU A 311 12.21 -21.51 -11.35
C LEU A 311 12.10 -22.56 -12.46
N LYS A 312 13.21 -23.23 -12.83
CA LYS A 312 13.19 -24.36 -13.78
C LYS A 312 12.43 -25.56 -13.19
N LEU A 313 12.65 -25.89 -11.91
CA LEU A 313 11.91 -26.97 -11.24
C LEU A 313 10.40 -26.71 -11.24
N PHE A 314 9.96 -25.48 -10.93
CA PHE A 314 8.55 -25.12 -11.04
C PHE A 314 8.02 -25.13 -12.47
N ASN A 315 8.86 -24.76 -13.44
CA ASN A 315 8.48 -24.80 -14.84
C ASN A 315 8.32 -26.25 -15.34
N ASP A 316 9.10 -27.19 -14.80
CA ASP A 316 9.04 -28.61 -15.18
C ASP A 316 8.05 -29.41 -14.31
N TYR A 317 7.50 -28.80 -13.25
CA TYR A 317 6.47 -29.39 -12.41
C TYR A 317 5.19 -29.67 -13.22
N ASP A 318 4.57 -30.81 -12.91
CA ASP A 318 3.33 -31.23 -13.54
C ASP A 318 2.15 -30.59 -12.80
N TRP A 319 1.59 -29.54 -13.40
CA TRP A 319 0.48 -28.80 -12.81
C TRP A 319 -0.83 -29.49 -13.17
N GLU A 320 -1.63 -29.82 -12.16
CA GLU A 320 -3.01 -30.28 -12.36
C GLU A 320 -3.87 -29.11 -12.87
N LEU A 321 -3.98 -28.98 -14.20
CA LEU A 321 -4.67 -27.89 -14.89
C LEU A 321 -5.84 -28.42 -15.71
N GLN A 322 -6.90 -27.62 -15.77
CA GLN A 322 -7.97 -27.83 -16.74
C GLN A 322 -7.48 -27.52 -18.16
N SER A 323 -8.11 -28.14 -19.17
CA SER A 323 -7.68 -28.01 -20.58
C SER A 323 -7.67 -26.58 -21.12
N TRP A 324 -8.41 -25.64 -20.51
CA TRP A 324 -8.44 -24.23 -20.89
C TRP A 324 -7.57 -23.32 -20.01
N GLN A 325 -6.90 -23.88 -19.00
CA GLN A 325 -6.03 -23.14 -18.11
C GLN A 325 -4.62 -23.11 -18.69
N PRO A 326 -4.04 -21.91 -18.89
CA PRO A 326 -2.67 -21.80 -19.34
C PRO A 326 -1.74 -22.30 -18.24
N LYS A 327 -0.62 -22.88 -18.65
CA LYS A 327 0.44 -23.24 -17.72
C LYS A 327 0.92 -21.99 -16.96
N PRO A 328 0.95 -22.00 -15.62
CA PRO A 328 1.40 -20.84 -14.86
C PRO A 328 2.89 -20.60 -15.10
N GLU A 329 3.28 -19.34 -15.28
CA GLU A 329 4.70 -18.97 -15.40
C GLU A 329 5.29 -18.79 -13.98
N PRO A 330 6.31 -19.57 -13.58
CA PRO A 330 6.93 -19.41 -12.27
C PRO A 330 7.66 -18.09 -12.14
N VAL A 331 7.53 -17.46 -10.98
CA VAL A 331 8.24 -16.22 -10.63
C VAL A 331 8.78 -16.28 -9.21
N TYR A 332 9.78 -15.46 -8.95
CA TYR A 332 10.26 -15.20 -7.61
C TYR A 332 10.24 -13.70 -7.34
N VAL A 333 9.69 -13.30 -6.21
CA VAL A 333 9.59 -11.89 -5.82
C VAL A 333 10.51 -11.66 -4.64
N ALA A 334 11.44 -10.72 -4.75
CA ALA A 334 12.30 -10.31 -3.63
C ALA A 334 12.98 -8.96 -3.87
N GLY A 335 13.19 -8.19 -2.80
CA GLY A 335 14.03 -6.98 -2.82
C GLY A 335 13.59 -5.91 -3.82
N GLY A 336 12.29 -5.79 -4.08
CA GLY A 336 11.76 -4.82 -5.05
C GLY A 336 11.79 -5.28 -6.50
N LYS A 337 12.18 -6.53 -6.77
CA LYS A 337 12.25 -7.09 -8.12
C LYS A 337 11.42 -8.37 -8.23
N LEU A 338 10.89 -8.58 -9.44
CA LEU A 338 10.33 -9.85 -9.89
C LEU A 338 11.34 -10.54 -10.79
N TYR A 339 11.62 -11.80 -10.47
CA TYR A 339 12.53 -12.68 -11.19
C TYR A 339 11.71 -13.71 -11.97
N SER A 340 11.99 -13.85 -13.26
CA SER A 340 11.36 -14.85 -14.14
C SER A 340 12.38 -15.42 -15.13
N ILE A 341 11.97 -16.43 -15.89
CA ILE A 341 12.80 -17.03 -16.95
C ILE A 341 12.38 -16.48 -18.30
N ASN A 342 13.32 -15.94 -19.06
CA ASN A 342 13.14 -15.65 -20.47
C ASN A 342 14.28 -16.31 -21.27
N ASN A 343 13.94 -17.12 -22.27
CA ASN A 343 14.91 -17.85 -23.10
C ASN A 343 15.97 -18.62 -22.27
N LYS A 344 15.54 -19.28 -21.19
CA LYS A 344 16.38 -20.05 -20.24
C LYS A 344 17.37 -19.20 -19.41
N VAL A 345 17.24 -17.88 -19.46
CA VAL A 345 18.05 -16.92 -18.67
C VAL A 345 17.16 -16.26 -17.63
N LEU A 346 17.72 -15.98 -16.46
CA LEU A 346 17.04 -15.22 -15.41
C LEU A 346 16.91 -13.75 -15.82
N VAL A 347 15.69 -13.23 -15.80
CA VAL A 347 15.38 -11.82 -16.00
C VAL A 347 14.85 -11.25 -14.69
N LYS A 348 15.16 -9.98 -14.42
CA LYS A 348 14.70 -9.25 -13.25
C LYS A 348 14.08 -7.92 -13.66
N ASP A 349 12.83 -7.72 -13.31
CA ASP A 349 12.04 -6.55 -13.68
C ASP A 349 11.42 -5.89 -12.44
N ASP A 350 11.09 -4.61 -12.55
CA ASP A 350 10.25 -3.94 -11.56
C ASP A 350 8.80 -4.43 -11.71
N HIS A 351 8.13 -4.69 -10.59
CA HIS A 351 6.76 -5.17 -10.59
C HIS A 351 6.03 -4.75 -9.31
N GLU A 352 4.74 -4.43 -9.40
CA GLU A 352 3.91 -4.00 -8.25
C GLU A 352 3.91 -5.01 -7.10
N ALA A 353 3.78 -6.31 -7.40
CA ALA A 353 3.89 -7.39 -6.41
C ALA A 353 5.22 -7.43 -5.63
N ALA A 354 6.28 -6.78 -6.15
CA ALA A 354 7.57 -6.67 -5.47
C ALA A 354 7.71 -5.39 -4.63
N GLU A 355 6.73 -4.48 -4.71
CA GLU A 355 6.70 -3.31 -3.84
C GLU A 355 6.62 -3.70 -2.37
N PRO A 356 7.25 -2.92 -1.49
CA PRO A 356 7.25 -3.24 -0.08
C PRO A 356 5.88 -2.98 0.54
N TYR A 357 5.46 -3.90 1.40
CA TYR A 357 4.26 -3.72 2.21
C TYR A 357 4.54 -2.71 3.30
N LYS A 358 3.80 -1.61 3.30
CA LYS A 358 3.88 -0.51 4.28
C LYS A 358 2.58 -0.37 5.04
N TRP A 359 2.66 -0.14 6.35
CA TRP A 359 1.48 0.20 7.15
C TRP A 359 1.79 1.30 8.16
N PRO A 360 0.88 2.27 8.34
CA PRO A 360 1.12 3.44 9.18
C PRO A 360 1.23 3.07 10.67
N ILE A 361 1.94 3.93 11.40
CA ILE A 361 2.19 3.81 12.84
C ILE A 361 1.48 4.95 13.58
N ALA A 362 0.59 4.57 14.50
CA ALA A 362 -0.13 5.48 15.40
C ALA A 362 0.15 5.18 16.89
N HIS A 363 1.25 4.49 17.18
CA HIS A 363 1.69 4.11 18.53
C HIS A 363 3.09 4.65 18.81
N ASP A 364 3.58 4.42 20.02
CA ASP A 364 4.80 5.05 20.55
C ASP A 364 4.69 6.58 20.46
N VAL A 365 3.50 7.08 20.84
CA VAL A 365 3.16 8.50 20.75
C VAL A 365 4.02 9.30 21.72
N ARG A 366 4.72 10.30 21.20
CA ARG A 366 5.60 11.19 21.95
C ARG A 366 4.87 12.44 22.41
N PRO A 367 5.15 12.93 23.64
CA PRO A 367 4.71 14.24 24.06
C PRO A 367 5.42 15.33 23.25
N ALA A 368 4.84 16.53 23.22
CA ALA A 368 5.34 17.66 22.43
C ALA A 368 6.84 17.98 22.65
N SER A 369 7.37 17.77 23.85
CA SER A 369 8.78 18.02 24.18
C SER A 369 9.76 16.98 23.60
N GLN A 370 9.25 15.86 23.08
CA GLN A 370 10.05 14.79 22.46
C GLN A 370 9.74 14.60 20.97
N SER A 371 8.80 15.38 20.43
CA SER A 371 8.43 15.33 19.02
C SER A 371 9.59 15.79 18.13
N LEU A 372 9.60 15.32 16.88
CA LEU A 372 10.52 15.82 15.87
C LEU A 372 10.29 17.33 15.65
N GLY A 373 11.37 18.12 15.63
CA GLY A 373 11.31 19.57 15.55
C GLY A 373 10.91 20.30 16.85
N SER A 374 10.81 19.59 17.98
CA SER A 374 10.42 20.17 19.29
C SER A 374 11.35 21.27 19.81
N ASN A 375 12.60 21.33 19.33
CA ASN A 375 13.53 22.41 19.66
C ASN A 375 13.29 23.70 18.83
N GLY A 376 12.32 23.69 17.92
CA GLY A 376 11.95 24.83 17.07
C GLY A 376 12.90 25.11 15.90
N ARG A 377 13.85 24.22 15.59
CA ARG A 377 14.81 24.41 14.50
C ARG A 377 14.31 23.74 13.22
N CYS A 378 14.11 24.55 12.17
CA CYS A 378 13.78 24.05 10.83
C CYS A 378 14.80 23.02 10.29
N ALA A 379 16.08 23.15 10.69
CA ALA A 379 17.15 22.26 10.27
C ALA A 379 16.96 20.82 10.75
N ASP A 380 16.19 20.57 11.81
CA ASP A 380 15.92 19.20 12.27
C ASP A 380 15.28 18.32 11.18
N CYS A 381 14.55 18.93 10.24
CA CYS A 381 13.92 18.24 9.11
C CYS A 381 14.44 18.68 7.74
N HIS A 382 14.96 19.89 7.60
CA HIS A 382 15.33 20.48 6.31
C HIS A 382 16.84 20.67 6.11
N ASP A 383 17.69 20.21 7.03
CA ASP A 383 19.13 20.16 6.78
C ASP A 383 19.45 19.18 5.64
N ASP A 384 20.56 19.38 4.92
CA ASP A 384 20.98 18.52 3.81
C ASP A 384 21.42 17.12 4.26
N THR A 385 21.62 16.94 5.56
CA THR A 385 21.85 15.65 6.22
C THR A 385 20.66 15.17 7.05
N SER A 386 19.52 15.86 6.99
CA SER A 386 18.31 15.50 7.75
C SER A 386 17.84 14.08 7.43
N PRO A 387 17.81 13.16 8.40
CA PRO A 387 17.35 11.81 8.14
C PRO A 387 15.84 11.69 7.93
N PHE A 388 15.06 12.73 8.25
CA PHE A 388 13.63 12.78 7.95
C PHE A 388 13.36 12.78 6.43
N ILE A 389 14.20 13.49 5.66
CA ILE A 389 14.06 13.59 4.19
C ILE A 389 15.06 12.69 3.48
N PHE A 390 16.32 12.68 3.92
CA PHE A 390 17.44 12.03 3.23
C PHE A 390 17.87 10.70 3.88
N GLY A 391 17.05 10.18 4.80
CA GLY A 391 17.28 8.86 5.39
C GLY A 391 17.28 7.75 4.34
N LYS A 392 17.97 6.66 4.65
CA LYS A 392 18.11 5.49 3.80
C LYS A 392 17.27 4.36 4.36
N VAL A 393 16.49 3.74 3.49
CA VAL A 393 15.64 2.59 3.81
C VAL A 393 16.33 1.34 3.26
N GLU A 394 16.72 0.43 4.14
CA GLU A 394 17.36 -0.84 3.76
C GLU A 394 16.43 -1.67 2.87
N VAL A 395 16.97 -2.18 1.76
CA VAL A 395 16.32 -3.20 0.92
C VAL A 395 16.63 -4.57 1.53
N ASP A 396 15.77 -4.98 2.45
CA ASP A 396 15.91 -6.25 3.18
C ASP A 396 15.51 -7.41 2.26
N THR A 397 16.46 -8.24 1.86
CA THR A 397 16.24 -9.30 0.86
C THR A 397 17.14 -10.50 1.13
N PRO A 398 16.68 -11.73 0.83
CA PRO A 398 17.54 -12.91 0.87
C PRO A 398 18.54 -12.98 -0.28
N ILE A 399 18.43 -12.13 -1.30
CA ILE A 399 19.36 -12.15 -2.42
C ILE A 399 20.66 -11.51 -1.96
N ASN A 400 21.79 -12.20 -2.11
CA ASN A 400 23.09 -11.63 -1.77
C ASN A 400 23.50 -10.58 -2.83
N PRO A 401 23.38 -9.27 -2.58
CA PRO A 401 23.67 -8.26 -3.58
C PRO A 401 25.16 -7.88 -3.61
N GLY A 402 26.01 -8.54 -2.80
CA GLY A 402 27.38 -8.14 -2.52
C GLY A 402 27.46 -6.95 -1.55
N GLU A 403 26.73 -5.88 -1.84
CA GLU A 403 26.62 -4.67 -1.01
C GLU A 403 25.19 -4.43 -0.53
N LYS A 404 25.06 -3.82 0.65
CA LYS A 404 23.75 -3.45 1.21
C LYS A 404 23.06 -2.41 0.31
N GLN A 405 21.92 -2.80 -0.24
CA GLN A 405 21.10 -1.94 -1.07
C GLN A 405 20.20 -1.09 -0.18
N THR A 406 20.04 0.19 -0.55
CA THR A 406 19.14 1.12 0.14
C THR A 406 18.34 1.92 -0.88
N LYS A 407 17.13 2.33 -0.49
CA LYS A 407 16.32 3.31 -1.21
C LYS A 407 16.21 4.61 -0.41
N SER A 408 16.02 5.72 -1.11
CA SER A 408 15.83 7.03 -0.48
C SER A 408 14.49 7.10 0.24
N MET A 409 14.44 7.71 1.42
CA MET A 409 13.18 8.00 2.13
C MET A 409 12.20 8.80 1.26
N THR A 410 12.71 9.70 0.41
CA THR A 410 11.90 10.51 -0.51
C THR A 410 11.07 9.68 -1.49
N GLU A 411 11.55 8.49 -1.89
CA GLU A 411 10.83 7.59 -2.79
C GLU A 411 9.49 7.15 -2.17
N PHE A 412 9.51 6.79 -0.89
CA PHE A 412 8.33 6.34 -0.16
C PHE A 412 7.35 7.48 0.16
N GLY A 413 7.88 8.68 0.37
CA GLY A 413 7.10 9.90 0.56
C GLY A 413 6.55 10.50 -0.74
N GLU A 414 6.91 9.95 -1.91
CA GLU A 414 6.63 10.52 -3.24
C GLU A 414 7.09 11.98 -3.36
N LEU A 415 8.27 12.25 -2.81
CA LEU A 415 8.87 13.58 -2.77
C LEU A 415 9.92 13.72 -3.88
N ASP A 416 9.96 14.89 -4.53
CA ASP A 416 11.02 15.23 -5.48
C ASP A 416 12.35 15.49 -4.75
N PRO A 417 13.37 14.61 -4.89
CA PRO A 417 14.63 14.77 -4.18
C PRO A 417 15.35 16.07 -4.54
N GLY A 418 15.25 16.53 -5.81
CA GLY A 418 15.94 17.72 -6.29
C GLY A 418 15.35 19.01 -5.69
N TYR A 419 14.03 19.05 -5.54
CA TYR A 419 13.34 20.14 -4.84
C TYR A 419 13.79 20.23 -3.37
N TYR A 420 13.75 19.12 -2.64
CA TYR A 420 14.11 19.12 -1.22
C TYR A 420 15.60 19.36 -0.99
N GLN A 421 16.48 18.88 -1.88
CA GLN A 421 17.91 19.18 -1.83
C GLN A 421 18.17 20.67 -2.07
N SER A 422 17.50 21.27 -3.06
CA SER A 422 17.60 22.71 -3.34
C SER A 422 17.12 23.54 -2.14
N PHE A 423 16.04 23.11 -1.50
CA PHE A 423 15.54 23.78 -0.31
C PHE A 423 16.49 23.63 0.88
N ALA A 424 17.04 22.43 1.10
CA ALA A 424 18.02 22.18 2.16
C ALA A 424 19.27 23.07 2.01
N PHE A 425 19.74 23.26 0.77
CA PHE A 425 20.84 24.16 0.46
C PHE A 425 20.58 25.59 0.97
N THR A 426 19.34 26.09 0.97
CA THR A 426 19.03 27.43 1.50
C THR A 426 19.36 27.58 2.99
N PHE A 427 19.32 26.49 3.78
CA PHE A 427 19.70 26.50 5.18
C PHE A 427 21.21 26.59 5.39
N LEU A 428 22.01 26.00 4.48
CA LEU A 428 23.47 26.11 4.49
C LEU A 428 23.93 27.56 4.29
N PHE A 429 23.26 28.34 3.41
CA PHE A 429 23.62 29.75 3.14
C PHE A 429 22.97 30.75 4.10
N ARG A 430 22.00 30.31 4.91
CA ARG A 430 21.26 31.20 5.82
C ARG A 430 22.17 31.99 6.78
N PRO A 431 23.22 31.42 7.40
CA PRO A 431 24.13 32.18 8.25
C PRO A 431 24.86 33.30 7.49
N TRP A 432 25.30 33.02 6.27
CA TRP A 432 25.97 33.98 5.40
C TRP A 432 25.05 35.14 4.99
N LEU A 433 23.81 34.82 4.61
CA LEU A 433 22.80 35.84 4.29
C LEU A 433 22.53 36.75 5.50
N LYS A 434 22.38 36.17 6.70
CA LYS A 434 22.23 36.95 7.93
C LYS A 434 23.43 37.87 8.17
N GLY A 435 24.65 37.36 8.01
CA GLY A 435 25.86 38.16 8.13
C GLY A 435 25.88 39.34 7.15
N LEU A 436 25.56 39.08 5.88
CA LEU A 436 25.49 40.11 4.85
C LEU A 436 24.44 41.18 5.20
N VAL A 437 23.23 40.78 5.61
CA VAL A 437 22.17 41.71 6.02
C VAL A 437 22.60 42.54 7.22
N ILE A 438 23.23 41.95 8.24
CA ILE A 438 23.72 42.68 9.42
C ILE A 438 24.78 43.71 9.00
N VAL A 439 25.74 43.34 8.14
CA VAL A 439 26.75 44.26 7.62
C VAL A 439 26.10 45.39 6.82
N ALA A 440 25.13 45.08 5.95
CA ALA A 440 24.40 46.07 5.17
C ALA A 440 23.62 47.05 6.08
N CYS A 441 22.93 46.55 7.10
CA CYS A 441 22.24 47.37 8.09
C CYS A 441 23.21 48.24 8.91
N ALA A 442 24.38 47.71 9.28
CA ALA A 442 25.40 48.47 10.00
C ALA A 442 25.96 49.61 9.13
N ILE A 443 26.26 49.35 7.86
CA ILE A 443 26.69 50.38 6.90
C ILE A 443 25.59 51.42 6.71
N GLY A 444 24.34 51.00 6.50
CA GLY A 444 23.20 51.91 6.39
C GLY A 444 23.02 52.78 7.63
N GLY A 445 23.16 52.19 8.82
CA GLY A 445 23.12 52.90 10.10
C GLY A 445 24.24 53.92 10.25
N LEU A 446 25.47 53.58 9.84
CA LEU A 446 26.60 54.51 9.84
C LEU A 446 26.37 55.69 8.89
N VAL A 447 25.82 55.43 7.69
CA VAL A 447 25.47 56.49 6.74
C VAL A 447 24.42 57.43 7.35
N LEU A 448 23.35 56.89 7.95
CA LEU A 448 22.33 57.70 8.62
C LEU A 448 22.91 58.51 9.78
N LEU A 449 23.80 57.93 10.57
CA LEU A 449 24.49 58.61 11.66
C LEU A 449 25.34 59.78 11.13
N LEU A 450 26.09 59.58 10.05
CA LEU A 450 26.87 60.64 9.42
C LEU A 450 25.99 61.80 8.94
N PHE A 451 24.83 61.51 8.35
CA PHE A 451 23.88 62.56 7.96
C PHE A 451 23.28 63.29 9.17
N ALA A 452 22.95 62.57 10.26
CA ALA A 452 22.46 63.17 11.49
C ALA A 452 23.50 64.11 12.13
N LEU A 453 24.77 63.68 12.19
CA LEU A 453 25.87 64.51 12.71
C LEU A 453 26.10 65.76 11.84
N LYS A 454 26.06 65.64 10.51
CA LYS A 454 26.13 66.80 9.59
C LYS A 454 24.96 67.76 9.76
N ALA A 455 23.74 67.25 9.99
CA ALA A 455 22.58 68.08 10.24
C ALA A 455 22.72 68.85 11.57
N MET A 456 23.19 68.17 12.62
CA MET A 456 23.49 68.81 13.92
C MET A 456 24.56 69.89 13.79
N ASP A 457 25.67 69.62 13.10
CA ASP A 457 26.74 70.59 12.86
C ASP A 457 26.22 71.86 12.18
N ARG A 458 25.35 71.71 11.17
CA ARG A 458 24.69 72.86 10.53
C ARG A 458 23.77 73.62 11.47
N LEU A 459 22.99 72.93 12.30
CA LEU A 459 22.09 73.57 13.28
C LEU A 459 22.89 74.36 14.32
N VAL A 460 23.98 73.79 14.85
CA VAL A 460 24.89 74.45 15.79
C VAL A 460 25.54 75.66 15.15
N THR A 461 26.06 75.53 13.93
CA THR A 461 26.67 76.65 13.18
C THR A 461 25.67 77.76 12.90
N ALA A 462 24.43 77.44 12.53
CA ALA A 462 23.36 78.41 12.30
C ALA A 462 22.93 79.14 13.59
N ALA A 463 22.88 78.43 14.72
CA ALA A 463 22.59 79.01 16.02
C ALA A 463 23.73 79.92 16.54
N GLY A 464 24.99 79.54 16.28
CA GLY A 464 26.18 80.32 16.65
C GLY A 464 26.33 81.63 15.87
N ARG A 465 25.81 81.71 14.64
CA ARG A 465 25.82 82.95 13.82
C ARG A 465 24.78 84.00 14.23
N LYS A 466 23.88 83.69 15.18
CA LYS A 466 22.84 84.61 15.69
C LYS A 466 23.22 85.29 17.02
N LYS A 467 24.49 85.21 17.44
CA LYS A 467 25.03 85.97 18.58
C LYS A 467 25.96 87.08 18.13
#